data_AF-A0A5R8N5K7-F1
#
_entry.id   AF-A0A5R8N5K7-F1
#
_cell.length_a   1.000
_cell.length_b   1.000
_cell.length_c   1.000
_cell.angle_alpha   90.00
_cell.angle_beta   90.00
_cell.angle_gamma   90.00
#
_symmetry.space_group_name_H-M   'P 1'
#
loop_
_entity.id
_entity.type
_entity.pdbx_description
1 polymer ?
#
loop_
_entity_poly.entity_id
_entity_poly.type
_entity_poly.pdbx_seq_one_letter_code
_entity_poly.pdbx_strand_id
1 'polypeptide(L)'
;MDDVRQLVLAGAVAPWKGAEGRRQRRLSAVNACGLAGNFAAAGMDVVVTDALDEETLAVYRASLEDVLVVRLEVAYECARERAMGRPIHLTWDEFALLHKEQESVAGADLRLDTTDLSVDEAAMSLLAMWAPTG
;
A
#
# COMPACT_ATOMS: atom_id res chain seq x y z
N MET A 1 -2.58 -0.63 -4.21
CA MET A 1 -3.14 -1.39 -5.34
C MET A 1 -4.31 -0.63 -5.93
N ASP A 2 -4.03 0.34 -6.81
CA ASP A 2 -5.12 1.05 -7.48
C ASP A 2 -5.67 0.24 -8.66
N ASP A 3 -4.83 -0.51 -9.36
CA ASP A 3 -5.20 -1.26 -10.58
C ASP A 3 -6.37 -2.22 -10.36
N VAL A 4 -6.38 -2.96 -9.25
CA VAL A 4 -7.47 -3.89 -8.91
C VAL A 4 -8.77 -3.13 -8.63
N ARG A 5 -8.69 -1.97 -7.99
CA ARG A 5 -9.86 -1.11 -7.72
C ARG A 5 -10.41 -0.49 -9.01
N GLN A 6 -9.54 -0.14 -9.95
CA GLN A 6 -9.91 0.43 -11.25
C GLN A 6 -10.67 -0.55 -12.16
N LEU A 7 -10.74 -1.84 -11.81
CA LEU A 7 -11.63 -2.79 -12.47
C LEU A 7 -13.13 -2.50 -12.22
N VAL A 8 -13.48 -1.76 -11.16
CA VAL A 8 -14.83 -1.27 -10.94
C VAL A 8 -15.06 -0.02 -11.78
N LEU A 9 -15.74 -0.18 -12.93
CA LEU A 9 -16.03 0.93 -13.85
C LEU A 9 -17.36 1.62 -13.52
N ALA A 10 -18.44 0.85 -13.43
CA ALA A 10 -19.75 1.37 -13.09
C ALA A 10 -19.89 1.54 -11.57
N GLY A 11 -20.12 2.77 -11.11
CA GLY A 11 -20.23 3.07 -9.69
C GLY A 11 -18.90 3.17 -8.95
N ALA A 12 -17.79 3.46 -9.66
CA ALA A 12 -16.49 3.70 -9.05
C ALA A 12 -16.57 4.84 -8.02
N VAL A 13 -16.11 4.58 -6.79
CA VAL A 13 -16.03 5.57 -5.72
C VAL A 13 -14.60 5.63 -5.20
N ALA A 14 -14.11 6.84 -4.92
CA ALA A 14 -12.79 7.01 -4.33
C ALA A 14 -12.72 6.33 -2.95
N PRO A 15 -11.60 5.70 -2.57
CA PRO A 15 -11.47 4.94 -1.31
C PRO A 15 -11.93 5.70 -0.06
N TRP A 16 -11.64 7.00 0.02
CA TRP A 16 -12.00 7.87 1.14
C TRP A 16 -13.45 8.38 1.12
N LYS A 17 -14.24 8.07 0.09
CA LYS A 17 -15.61 8.59 -0.08
C LYS A 17 -16.67 7.63 0.49
N GLY A 18 -17.01 7.84 1.75
CA GLY A 18 -18.17 7.24 2.40
C GLY A 18 -18.10 5.71 2.50
N ALA A 19 -19.25 5.07 2.74
CA ALA A 19 -19.31 3.63 2.94
C ALA A 19 -18.96 2.82 1.68
N GLU A 20 -19.36 3.30 0.50
CA GLU A 20 -19.09 2.58 -0.75
C GLU A 20 -17.61 2.65 -1.15
N GLY A 21 -16.95 3.79 -0.96
CA GLY A 21 -15.50 3.91 -1.16
C GLY A 21 -14.71 2.93 -0.29
N ARG A 22 -15.05 2.84 1.00
CA ARG A 22 -14.46 1.88 1.94
C ARG A 22 -14.74 0.43 1.52
N ARG A 23 -15.99 0.12 1.13
CA ARG A 23 -16.37 -1.21 0.64
C ARG A 23 -15.55 -1.62 -0.59
N GLN A 24 -15.36 -0.71 -1.54
CA GLN A 24 -14.54 -0.97 -2.73
C GLN A 24 -13.06 -1.13 -2.37
N ARG A 25 -12.51 -0.30 -1.48
CA ARG A 25 -11.12 -0.43 -0.97
C ARG A 25 -10.90 -1.81 -0.33
N ARG A 26 -11.82 -2.24 0.55
CA ARG A 26 -11.78 -3.57 1.20
C ARG A 26 -11.82 -4.70 0.16
N LEU A 27 -12.73 -4.63 -0.81
CA LEU A 27 -12.83 -5.63 -1.87
C LEU A 27 -11.55 -5.71 -2.71
N SER A 28 -10.93 -4.57 -3.01
CA SER A 28 -9.64 -4.54 -3.70
C SER A 28 -8.54 -5.24 -2.91
N ALA A 29 -8.47 -5.06 -1.59
CA ALA A 29 -7.52 -5.78 -0.75
C ALA A 29 -7.76 -7.30 -0.77
N VAL A 30 -9.02 -7.75 -0.71
CA VAL A 30 -9.37 -9.19 -0.83
C VAL A 30 -8.90 -9.76 -2.16
N ASN A 31 -9.17 -9.06 -3.27
CA ASN A 31 -8.76 -9.51 -4.60
C ASN A 31 -7.24 -9.49 -4.77
N ALA A 32 -6.54 -8.50 -4.22
CA ALA A 32 -5.08 -8.45 -4.21
C ALA A 32 -4.50 -9.63 -3.44
N CYS A 33 -5.07 -10.00 -2.30
CA CYS A 33 -4.66 -11.20 -1.54
C CYS A 33 -4.87 -12.48 -2.35
N GLY A 34 -6.00 -12.61 -3.06
CA GLY A 34 -6.26 -13.78 -3.92
C GLY A 34 -5.24 -13.93 -5.05
N LEU A 35 -4.85 -12.83 -5.68
CA LEU A 35 -3.78 -12.82 -6.70
C LEU A 35 -2.42 -13.14 -6.08
N ALA A 36 -2.08 -12.51 -4.96
CA ALA A 36 -0.81 -12.73 -4.27
C ALA A 36 -0.67 -14.19 -3.82
N GLY A 37 -1.72 -14.76 -3.22
CA GLY A 37 -1.73 -16.17 -2.81
C GLY A 37 -1.59 -17.14 -3.99
N ASN A 38 -2.16 -16.82 -5.15
CA ASN A 38 -1.98 -17.63 -6.36
C ASN A 38 -0.51 -17.66 -6.82
N PHE A 39 0.14 -16.50 -6.90
CA PHE A 39 1.55 -16.41 -7.27
C PHE A 39 2.48 -17.08 -6.23
N ALA A 40 2.21 -16.87 -4.94
CA ALA A 40 2.95 -17.51 -3.86
C ALA A 40 2.82 -19.05 -3.91
N ALA A 41 1.62 -19.57 -4.14
CA ALA A 41 1.38 -21.01 -4.32
C ALA A 41 2.09 -21.59 -5.55
N ALA A 42 2.41 -20.76 -6.55
CA ALA A 42 3.23 -21.11 -7.71
C ALA A 42 4.75 -20.98 -7.46
N GLY A 43 5.18 -20.68 -6.23
CA GLY A 43 6.59 -20.56 -5.84
C GLY A 43 7.25 -19.24 -6.26
N MET A 44 6.48 -18.16 -6.41
CA MET A 44 6.99 -16.83 -6.76
C MET A 44 7.05 -15.92 -5.53
N ASP A 45 8.09 -15.08 -5.46
CA ASP A 45 8.13 -13.97 -4.51
C ASP A 45 7.14 -12.88 -4.92
N VAL A 46 6.31 -12.42 -3.99
CA VAL A 46 5.21 -11.47 -4.27
C VAL A 46 5.34 -10.22 -3.43
N VAL A 47 5.45 -9.07 -4.10
CA VAL A 47 5.40 -7.75 -3.45
C VAL A 47 4.09 -7.06 -3.82
N VAL A 48 3.34 -6.64 -2.81
CA VAL A 48 2.13 -5.82 -2.99
C VAL A 48 2.42 -4.41 -2.52
N THR A 49 2.20 -3.42 -3.39
CA THR A 49 2.29 -2.00 -3.02
C THR A 49 0.89 -1.43 -2.81
N ASP A 50 0.61 -0.92 -1.60
CA ASP A 50 -0.71 -0.42 -1.27
C ASP A 50 -0.67 0.72 -0.25
N ALA A 51 -1.67 1.60 -0.31
CA ALA A 51 -1.93 2.59 0.73
C ALA A 51 -2.91 1.97 1.72
N LEU A 52 -2.40 1.51 2.85
CA LEU A 52 -3.15 0.70 3.82
C LEU A 52 -3.88 1.59 4.83
N ASP A 53 -5.07 1.21 5.24
CA ASP A 53 -5.63 1.64 6.52
C ASP A 53 -5.68 0.43 7.46
N GLU A 54 -6.17 0.62 8.69
CA GLU A 54 -6.31 -0.48 9.64
C GLU A 54 -7.24 -1.60 9.13
N GLU A 55 -8.27 -1.24 8.36
CA GLU A 55 -9.24 -2.20 7.83
C GLU A 55 -8.62 -3.07 6.74
N THR A 56 -7.92 -2.49 5.76
CA THR A 56 -7.28 -3.24 4.70
C THR A 56 -6.07 -4.01 5.18
N LEU A 57 -5.30 -3.46 6.13
CA LEU A 57 -4.21 -4.20 6.77
C LEU A 57 -4.73 -5.49 7.43
N ALA A 58 -5.86 -5.43 8.14
CA ALA A 58 -6.48 -6.61 8.73
C ALA A 58 -6.88 -7.66 7.67
N VAL A 59 -7.30 -7.22 6.47
CA VAL A 59 -7.59 -8.14 5.35
C VAL A 59 -6.33 -8.86 4.89
N TYR A 60 -5.22 -8.14 4.67
CA TYR A 60 -3.95 -8.75 4.25
C TYR A 60 -3.46 -9.79 5.27
N ARG A 61 -3.45 -9.43 6.56
CA ARG A 61 -3.03 -10.33 7.65
C ARG A 61 -3.90 -11.58 7.79
N ALA A 62 -5.20 -11.46 7.54
CA ALA A 62 -6.10 -12.60 7.64
C ALA A 62 -6.07 -13.52 6.41
N SER A 63 -5.58 -13.03 5.27
CA SER A 63 -5.70 -13.73 3.98
C SER A 63 -4.38 -14.27 3.44
N LEU A 64 -3.24 -13.77 3.90
CA LEU A 64 -1.91 -14.21 3.49
C LEU A 64 -1.16 -14.79 4.68
N GLU A 65 -0.63 -16.00 4.51
CA GLU A 65 0.29 -16.62 5.46
C GLU A 65 1.67 -15.92 5.37
N ASP A 66 2.35 -15.79 6.50
CA ASP A 66 3.73 -15.27 6.60
C ASP A 66 4.00 -13.93 5.89
N VAL A 67 3.01 -13.02 5.87
CA VAL A 67 3.16 -11.70 5.26
C VAL A 67 4.05 -10.76 6.09
N LEU A 68 5.08 -10.20 5.46
CA LEU A 68 5.87 -9.09 5.99
C LEU A 68 5.28 -7.76 5.53
N VAL A 69 4.87 -6.92 6.48
CA VAL A 69 4.32 -5.58 6.21
C VAL A 69 5.37 -4.52 6.53
N VAL A 70 5.91 -3.89 5.50
CA VAL A 70 6.84 -2.76 5.63
C VAL A 70 6.13 -1.46 5.33
N ARG A 71 6.12 -0.54 6.30
CA ARG A 71 5.64 0.82 6.10
C ARG A 71 6.75 1.71 5.58
N LEU A 72 6.57 2.23 4.37
CA LEU A 72 7.44 3.26 3.81
C LEU A 72 7.02 4.62 4.36
N GLU A 73 7.86 5.20 5.19
CA GLU A 73 7.68 6.54 5.74
C GLU A 73 8.40 7.55 4.85
N VAL A 74 7.83 8.75 4.74
CA VAL A 74 8.39 9.85 3.98
C VAL A 74 7.85 11.15 4.52
N ALA A 75 8.73 12.14 4.73
CA ALA A 75 8.31 13.48 5.11
C ALA A 75 7.31 14.05 4.09
N TYR A 76 6.26 14.73 4.57
CA TYR A 76 5.16 15.20 3.72
C TYR A 76 5.62 16.04 2.51
N GLU A 77 6.54 16.98 2.71
CA GLU A 77 7.03 17.84 1.62
C GLU A 77 7.78 17.01 0.56
N CYS A 78 8.60 16.04 0.98
CA CYS A 78 9.27 15.12 0.06
C CYS A 78 8.26 14.26 -0.72
N ALA A 79 7.22 13.76 -0.04
CA ALA A 79 6.15 12.98 -0.68
C ALA A 79 5.40 13.82 -1.73
N ARG A 80 5.12 15.08 -1.40
CA ARG A 80 4.45 16.04 -2.26
C ARG A 80 5.31 16.40 -3.49
N GLU A 81 6.59 16.68 -3.31
CA GLU A 81 7.52 16.94 -4.41
C GLU A 81 7.60 15.74 -5.37
N ARG A 82 7.71 14.51 -4.83
CA ARG A 82 7.69 13.27 -5.62
C ARG A 82 6.38 13.10 -6.39
N ALA A 83 5.24 13.47 -5.80
CA ALA A 83 3.94 13.38 -6.44
C ALA A 83 3.78 14.38 -7.61
N MET A 84 4.39 15.57 -7.51
CA MET A 84 4.39 16.57 -8.60
C MET A 84 5.09 16.09 -9.88
N GLY A 85 5.98 15.11 -9.77
CA GLY A 85 6.64 14.48 -10.92
C GLY A 85 5.79 13.44 -11.67
N ARG A 86 4.53 13.22 -11.27
CA ARG A 86 3.64 12.16 -11.81
C ARG A 86 2.26 12.72 -12.13
N PRO A 87 1.44 12.03 -12.94
CA PRO A 87 0.02 12.35 -13.04
C PRO A 87 -0.63 12.33 -11.64
N ILE A 88 -1.09 13.48 -11.18
CA ILE A 88 -1.77 13.61 -9.89
C ILE A 88 -3.27 13.39 -10.10
N HIS A 89 -3.83 12.42 -9.39
CA HIS A 89 -5.27 12.10 -9.40
C HIS A 89 -6.01 12.59 -8.15
N LEU A 90 -5.33 13.35 -7.29
CA LEU A 90 -5.82 13.84 -6.01
C LEU A 90 -5.72 15.37 -5.94
N THR A 91 -6.66 15.99 -5.25
CA THR A 91 -6.41 17.35 -4.75
C THR A 91 -5.31 17.33 -3.67
N TRP A 92 -4.69 18.48 -3.38
CA TRP A 92 -3.69 18.55 -2.31
C TRP A 92 -4.27 18.29 -0.92
N ASP A 93 -5.53 18.63 -0.69
CA ASP A 93 -6.23 18.33 0.56
C ASP A 93 -6.46 16.82 0.72
N GLU A 94 -6.85 16.13 -0.36
CA GLU A 94 -6.97 14.66 -0.37
C GLU A 94 -5.61 13.98 -0.19
N PHE A 95 -4.55 14.54 -0.78
CA PHE A 95 -3.19 14.03 -0.59
C PHE A 95 -2.73 14.15 0.87
N ALA A 96 -2.94 15.32 1.50
CA ALA A 96 -2.64 15.54 2.91
C ALA A 96 -3.45 14.62 3.85
N LEU A 97 -4.73 14.42 3.54
CA LEU A 97 -5.60 13.51 4.29
C LEU A 97 -5.07 12.07 4.23
N LEU A 98 -4.71 11.59 3.03
CA LEU A 98 -4.18 10.24 2.84
C LEU A 98 -2.83 10.06 3.53
N HIS A 99 -1.92 11.03 3.41
CA HIS A 99 -0.62 10.96 4.09
C HIS A 99 -0.80 10.83 5.62
N LYS A 100 -1.69 11.63 6.22
CA LYS A 100 -2.04 11.53 7.63
C LYS A 100 -2.73 10.21 8.01
N GLU A 101 -3.60 9.67 7.14
CA GLU A 101 -4.23 8.37 7.36
C GLU A 101 -3.15 7.27 7.43
N GLN A 102 -2.19 7.26 6.50
CA GLN A 102 -1.07 6.32 6.52
C GLN A 102 -0.23 6.46 7.79
N GLU A 103 -0.08 7.69 8.31
CA GLU A 103 0.66 7.92 9.55
C GLU A 103 0.07 7.20 10.76
N SER A 104 -1.26 7.03 10.78
CA SER A 104 -1.99 6.40 11.88
C SER A 104 -1.92 4.87 11.91
N VAL A 105 -1.48 4.22 10.82
CA VAL A 105 -1.41 2.75 10.74
C VAL A 105 -0.26 2.23 11.60
N ALA A 106 -0.60 1.60 12.72
CA ALA A 106 0.38 1.08 13.68
C ALA A 106 0.88 -0.34 13.40
N GLY A 107 0.07 -1.17 12.73
CA GLY A 107 0.29 -2.62 12.61
C GLY A 107 1.30 -3.09 11.56
N ALA A 108 2.26 -2.26 11.15
CA ALA A 108 3.36 -2.68 10.28
C ALA A 108 4.43 -3.42 11.09
N ASP A 109 5.08 -4.43 10.51
CA ASP A 109 6.17 -5.18 11.16
C ASP A 109 7.45 -4.34 11.20
N LEU A 110 7.73 -3.64 10.10
CA LEU A 110 8.91 -2.81 9.93
C LEU A 110 8.53 -1.44 9.39
N ARG A 111 9.39 -0.46 9.65
CA ARG A 111 9.29 0.91 9.15
C ARG A 111 10.59 1.27 8.46
N LEU A 112 10.49 1.90 7.30
CA LEU A 112 11.62 2.41 6.55
C LEU A 112 11.35 3.86 6.18
N ASP A 113 12.12 4.78 6.76
CA ASP A 113 12.12 6.17 6.31
C ASP A 113 12.86 6.26 4.97
N THR A 114 12.14 6.74 3.96
CA THR A 114 12.63 6.88 2.59
C THR A 114 12.84 8.34 2.21
N THR A 115 12.75 9.29 3.14
CA THR A 115 12.83 10.73 2.89
C THR A 115 14.09 11.09 2.09
N ASP A 116 15.24 10.62 2.55
CA ASP A 116 16.55 10.92 1.94
C ASP A 116 17.09 9.79 1.07
N LEU A 117 16.29 8.73 0.84
CA LEU A 117 16.70 7.59 0.03
C LEU A 117 16.30 7.78 -1.43
N SER A 118 17.22 7.42 -2.32
CA SER A 118 16.91 7.11 -3.71
C SER A 118 16.07 5.83 -3.82
N VAL A 119 15.48 5.58 -4.99
CA VAL A 119 14.69 4.37 -5.26
C VAL A 119 15.54 3.10 -5.07
N ASP A 120 16.79 3.12 -5.55
CA ASP A 120 17.69 1.98 -5.47
C ASP A 120 18.10 1.68 -4.02
N GLU A 121 18.38 2.72 -3.22
CA GLU A 121 18.71 2.58 -1.78
C GLU A 121 17.52 2.04 -0.98
N ALA A 122 16.31 2.53 -1.27
CA ALA A 122 15.09 2.02 -0.65
C ALA A 122 14.84 0.55 -1.03
N ALA A 123 15.02 0.18 -2.29
CA ALA A 123 14.87 -1.20 -2.76
C ALA A 123 15.91 -2.14 -2.11
N MET A 124 17.18 -1.73 -2.03
CA MET A 124 18.21 -2.50 -1.35
C MET A 124 17.90 -2.70 0.13
N SER A 125 17.40 -1.67 0.80
CA SER A 125 17.01 -1.73 2.21
C SER A 125 15.84 -2.71 2.42
N LEU A 126 14.83 -2.68 1.55
CA LEU A 126 13.70 -3.61 1.57
C LEU A 126 14.16 -5.06 1.35
N LEU A 127 15.05 -5.31 0.39
CA LEU A 127 15.59 -6.65 0.14
C LEU A 127 16.39 -7.18 1.34
N ALA A 128 17.16 -6.32 2.00
CA ALA A 128 17.90 -6.69 3.21
C ALA A 128 16.95 -7.03 4.38
N MET A 129 15.79 -6.38 4.47
CA MET A 129 14.75 -6.69 5.46
C MET A 129 13.98 -7.98 5.14
N TRP A 130 13.77 -8.27 3.86
CA TRP A 130 13.07 -9.47 3.40
C TRP A 130 13.89 -10.75 3.61
N ALA A 131 15.22 -10.64 3.64
CA ALA A 131 16.12 -11.79 3.65
C ALA A 131 15.64 -12.86 4.64
N PRO A 132 15.38 -14.10 4.18
CA PRO A 132 14.80 -15.13 5.02
C PRO A 132 15.73 -15.34 6.22
N THR A 133 15.16 -15.28 7.42
CA THR A 133 15.76 -16.00 8.53
C THR A 133 15.66 -17.47 8.11
N GLY A 134 16.81 -18.02 7.67
CA GLY A 134 16.88 -19.30 6.97
C GLY A 134 16.38 -20.50 7.74
#